data_AF-A0A965N5X0-F1
#
_entry.id   AF-A0A965N5X0-F1
#
_cell.length_a   1.000
_cell.length_b   1.000
_cell.length_c   1.000
_cell.angle_alpha   90.00
_cell.angle_beta   90.00
_cell.angle_gamma   90.00
#
_symmetry.space_group_name_H-M   'P 1'
#
loop_
_entity.id
_entity.type
_entity.pdbx_description
1 polymer ?
#
loop_
_entity_poly.entity_id
_entity_poly.type
_entity_poly.pdbx_seq_one_letter_code
_entity_poly.pdbx_strand_id
1 'polypeptide(L)' 'MTDPEDVARSRFMLLNLVRFGAVALVFAGIANLAGKLLPELMPWFGYLLFFAGIGGFYRLPIHLKRRWRDKVE' A
#
# COMPACT_ATOMS: atom_id res chain seq x y z
N MET A 1 16.35 11.57 22.62
CA MET A 1 16.59 12.15 21.29
C MET A 1 16.39 11.03 20.30
N THR A 2 15.47 11.14 19.36
CA THR A 2 15.32 10.13 18.30
C THR A 2 16.52 10.27 17.39
N ASP A 3 17.34 9.22 17.28
CA ASP A 3 18.49 9.23 16.38
C ASP A 3 17.99 9.50 14.94
N PRO A 4 18.61 10.41 14.17
CA PRO A 4 18.32 10.56 12.74
C PRO A 4 18.28 9.23 11.98
N GLU A 5 19.09 8.26 12.37
CA GLU A 5 19.11 6.93 11.79
C GLU A 5 17.85 6.11 12.11
N ASP A 6 17.33 6.20 13.33
CA ASP A 6 16.06 5.56 13.73
C ASP A 6 14.88 6.12 12.92
N VAL A 7 14.88 7.43 12.68
CA VAL A 7 13.85 8.09 11.86
C VAL A 7 13.94 7.62 10.41
N ALA A 8 15.15 7.52 9.84
CA ALA A 8 15.36 7.04 8.48
C ALA A 8 14.93 5.57 8.32
N ARG A 9 15.31 4.69 9.28
CA ARG A 9 14.91 3.28 9.31
C ARG A 9 13.39 3.14 9.38
N SER A 10 12.73 3.88 10.26
CA SER A 10 11.26 3.84 10.41
C SER A 10 10.55 4.23 9.11
N ARG A 11 10.99 5.33 8.48
CA ARG A 11 10.46 5.79 7.18
C ARG A 11 10.66 4.76 6.07
N PHE A 12 11.85 4.16 5.99
CA PHE A 12 12.14 3.10 5.03
C PHE A 12 11.24 1.89 5.22
N MET A 13 11.06 1.43 6.47
CA MET A 13 10.19 0.31 6.78
C MET A 13 8.73 0.60 6.39
N LEU A 14 8.23 1.79 6.70
CA LEU A 14 6.87 2.22 6.33
C LEU A 14 6.65 2.27 4.81
N LEU A 15 7.61 2.79 4.04
CA LEU A 15 7.52 2.82 2.58
C LEU A 15 7.47 1.41 1.98
N ASN A 16 8.31 0.50 2.48
CA ASN A 16 8.31 -0.88 2.01
C ASN A 16 7.02 -1.60 2.40
N LEU A 17 6.55 -1.45 3.63
CA LEU A 17 5.30 -2.05 4.09
C LEU A 17 4.12 -1.61 3.21
N VAL A 18 4.02 -0.32 2.90
CA VAL A 18 2.99 0.22 2.01
C VAL A 18 3.09 -0.38 0.60
N ARG A 19 4.30 -0.47 0.04
CA ARG A 19 4.52 -1.04 -1.30
C ARG A 19 4.16 -2.51 -1.36
N PHE A 20 4.65 -3.31 -0.43
CA PHE A 20 4.36 -4.74 -0.38
C PHE A 20 2.88 -5.01 -0.08
N GLY A 21 2.27 -4.25 0.82
CA GLY A 21 0.82 -4.33 1.07
C GLY A 21 -0.01 -3.98 -0.17
N ALA A 22 0.38 -2.95 -0.91
CA ALA A 22 -0.27 -2.58 -2.16
C ALA A 22 -0.14 -3.67 -3.23
N VAL A 23 1.04 -4.28 -3.39
CA VAL A 23 1.26 -5.41 -4.29
C VAL A 23 0.42 -6.62 -3.87
N ALA A 24 0.35 -6.91 -2.56
CA ALA A 24 -0.51 -7.99 -2.04
C ALA A 24 -1.99 -7.76 -2.36
N LEU A 25 -2.47 -6.51 -2.27
CA LEU A 25 -3.85 -6.15 -2.67
C LEU A 25 -4.10 -6.36 -4.16
N VAL A 26 -3.13 -6.04 -5.02
CA VAL A 26 -3.23 -6.33 -6.48
C VAL A 26 -3.39 -7.83 -6.71
N PHE A 27 -2.52 -8.65 -6.10
CA PHE A 27 -2.62 -10.11 -6.23
C PHE A 27 -3.90 -10.67 -5.63
N ALA A 28 -4.37 -10.15 -4.49
CA ALA A 28 -5.65 -10.52 -3.91
C ALA A 28 -6.82 -10.20 -4.84
N GLY A 29 -6.79 -9.02 -5.50
CA GLY A 29 -7.77 -8.64 -6.51
C GLY A 29 -7.78 -9.59 -7.70
N ILE A 30 -6.60 -9.91 -8.26
CA ILE A 30 -6.48 -10.88 -9.37
C ILE A 30 -6.98 -12.27 -8.95
N ALA A 31 -6.58 -12.76 -7.77
CA ALA A 31 -7.00 -14.04 -7.25
C ALA A 31 -8.52 -14.09 -7.02
N ASN A 32 -9.12 -12.98 -6.61
CA ASN A 32 -10.56 -12.87 -6.44
C ASN A 32 -11.31 -12.85 -7.78
N LEU A 33 -10.80 -12.10 -8.77
CA LEU A 33 -11.34 -12.09 -10.13
C LEU A 33 -11.24 -13.46 -10.81
N ALA A 34 -10.20 -14.24 -10.47
CA ALA A 34 -10.04 -15.63 -10.90
C ALA A 34 -10.94 -16.63 -10.14
N GLY A 35 -11.75 -16.18 -9.18
CA GLY A 35 -12.62 -17.01 -8.35
C GLY A 35 -11.89 -17.91 -7.35
N LYS A 36 -10.61 -17.66 -7.08
CA LYS A 36 -9.76 -18.53 -6.23
C LYS A 36 -9.72 -18.12 -4.76
N LEU A 37 -9.99 -16.85 -4.44
CA LEU A 37 -9.80 -16.31 -3.10
C LEU A 37 -11.12 -16.20 -2.32
N LEU A 38 -12.07 -15.41 -2.83
CA LEU A 38 -13.36 -15.19 -2.20
C LEU A 38 -14.47 -15.32 -3.27
N PRO A 39 -14.76 -16.54 -3.74
CA PRO A 39 -15.74 -16.78 -4.80
C PRO A 39 -17.16 -16.31 -4.43
N GLU A 40 -17.47 -16.23 -3.14
CA GLU A 40 -18.74 -15.70 -2.63
C GLU A 40 -18.80 -14.17 -2.60
N LEU A 41 -17.64 -13.49 -2.63
CA LEU A 41 -17.61 -12.04 -2.74
C LEU A 41 -17.79 -11.64 -4.20
N MET A 42 -18.84 -10.87 -4.41
CA MET A 42 -19.31 -10.40 -5.72
C MET A 42 -18.16 -9.78 -6.55
N PRO A 43 -18.09 -10.02 -7.89
CA PRO A 43 -16.90 -9.78 -8.71
C PRO A 43 -16.31 -8.36 -8.66
N TRP A 44 -17.15 -7.36 -8.35
CA TRP A 44 -16.72 -5.97 -8.19
C TRP A 44 -15.66 -5.78 -7.09
N PHE A 45 -15.66 -6.63 -6.06
CA PHE A 45 -14.70 -6.56 -4.97
C PHE A 45 -13.27 -6.85 -5.45
N GLY A 46 -13.11 -7.76 -6.41
CA GLY A 46 -11.82 -8.05 -7.04
C GLY A 46 -11.26 -6.84 -7.80
N TYR A 47 -12.11 -6.14 -8.54
CA TYR A 47 -11.73 -4.89 -9.20
C TYR A 47 -11.35 -3.80 -8.20
N LEU A 48 -12.10 -3.66 -7.10
CA LEU A 48 -11.80 -2.69 -6.05
C LEU A 48 -10.43 -2.95 -5.44
N LEU A 49 -10.14 -4.19 -5.04
CA LEU A 49 -8.82 -4.58 -4.50
C LEU A 49 -7.69 -4.33 -5.49
N PHE A 50 -7.90 -4.69 -6.76
CA PHE A 50 -6.92 -4.49 -7.82
C PHE A 50 -6.57 -3.00 -8.01
N PHE A 51 -7.58 -2.16 -8.22
CA PHE A 51 -7.37 -0.72 -8.40
C PHE A 51 -6.90 -0.02 -7.12
N ALA A 52 -7.34 -0.47 -5.94
CA ALA A 52 -6.85 0.03 -4.66
C ALA A 52 -5.37 -0.32 -4.45
N GLY A 53 -4.94 -1.53 -4.83
CA GLY A 53 -3.54 -1.93 -4.80
C GLY A 53 -2.68 -1.07 -5.73
N ILE A 54 -3.09 -0.90 -6.99
CA ILE A 54 -2.37 -0.02 -7.94
C ILE A 54 -2.33 1.42 -7.44
N GLY A 55 -3.50 1.97 -7.09
CA GLY A 55 -3.62 3.34 -6.59
C GLY A 55 -2.78 3.55 -5.33
N GLY A 56 -2.79 2.57 -4.42
CA GLY A 56 -2.02 2.60 -3.20
C GLY A 56 -0.51 2.55 -3.43
N PHE A 57 -0.05 1.72 -4.36
CA PHE A 57 1.37 1.60 -4.68
C PHE A 57 1.97 2.92 -5.18
N TYR A 58 1.23 3.66 -6.02
CA TYR A 58 1.71 4.92 -6.59
C TYR A 58 1.39 6.14 -5.71
N ARG A 59 0.19 6.25 -5.13
CA ARG A 59 -0.23 7.45 -4.37
C ARG A 59 0.22 7.45 -2.91
N LEU A 60 0.08 6.36 -2.17
CA LEU A 60 0.41 6.37 -0.73
C LEU A 60 1.85 6.82 -0.43
N PRO A 61 2.92 6.32 -1.11
CA PRO A 61 4.28 6.75 -0.78
C PRO A 61 4.53 8.24 -1.09
N ILE A 62 3.85 8.79 -2.10
CA ILE A 62 3.91 10.23 -2.42
C ILE A 62 3.28 11.04 -1.29
N HIS A 63 2.10 10.64 -0.81
CA HIS A 63 1.44 11.29 0.32
C HIS A 63 2.25 11.17 1.61
N LEU A 64 2.87 10.01 1.88
CA LEU A 64 3.75 9.80 3.03
C LEU A 64 4.95 10.74 2.99
N LYS A 65 5.62 10.84 1.83
CA LYS A 65 6.77 11.73 1.63
C LYS A 65 6.39 13.20 1.84
N ARG A 66 5.24 13.63 1.29
CA ARG A 66 4.71 15.00 1.49
C ARG A 66 4.50 15.28 2.99
N ARG A 67 3.78 14.40 3.69
CA ARG A 67 3.49 14.56 5.12
C ARG A 67 4.74 14.61 6.00
N TRP A 68 5.82 13.90 5.63
CA TRP A 68 7.08 13.98 6.36
C TRP A 68 7.86 15.25 6.10
N ARG A 69 7.70 15.87 4.94
CA ARG A 69 8.28 17.19 4.64
C ARG A 69 7.54 18.28 5.41
N ASP A 70 6.21 18.23 5.41
CA ASP A 70 5.36 19.24 6.07
C ASP A 70 5.47 19.21 7.61
N LYS A 71 6.07 18.16 8.18
CA LYS A 71 6.38 18.07 9.63
C LYS A 71 7.77 18.59 10.00
N VAL A 72 8.60 18.93 9.01
CA VAL A 72 9.97 19.44 9.21
C VAL A 72 10.03 20.97 9.11
N GLU A 73 9.04 21.60 8.47
CA GLU A 73 8.74 23.04 8.59
C GLU A 73 7.87 23.32 9.83
#